data_AF-A0A7K4AER7-F1
#
_entry.id   AF-A0A7K4AER7-F1
#
_cell.length_a   1.000
_cell.length_b   1.000
_cell.length_c   1.000
_cell.angle_alpha   90.00
_cell.angle_beta   90.00
_cell.angle_gamma   90.00
#
_symmetry.space_group_name_H-M   'P 1'
#
loop_
_entity.id
_entity.type
_entity.pdbx_description
1 polymer ?
#
loop_
_entity_poly.entity_id
_entity_poly.type
_entity_poly.pdbx_seq_one_letter_code
_entity_poly.pdbx_strand_id
1 'polypeptide(L)'
;MGLLKGNPLERAIDVFTEEIARWRVSPYSALYHNPNKYSVVQFARWAQRYQNLKIYRALLKAADVTGYEPVPAELLCRNGARDGYSGRSIKAGRLSFYLIKPEEMTGGLLKKYKEFKKEVTR
;
A
#
# COMPACT_ATOMS: atom_id res chain seq x y z
N MET A 1 20.35 -0.99 -15.14
CA MET A 1 18.90 -1.05 -15.39
C MET A 1 18.51 -2.50 -15.67
N GLY A 2 18.11 -3.25 -14.65
CA GLY A 2 17.59 -4.62 -14.82
C GLY A 2 16.06 -4.58 -14.77
N LEU A 3 15.41 -4.81 -15.91
CA LEU A 3 13.96 -4.91 -16.01
C LEU A 3 13.47 -6.19 -15.31
N LEU A 4 13.03 -6.03 -14.06
CA LEU A 4 11.80 -6.58 -13.49
C LEU A 4 11.30 -7.93 -14.07
N LYS A 5 11.84 -9.06 -13.61
CA LYS A 5 11.25 -10.41 -13.78
C LYS A 5 10.84 -11.04 -12.44
N GLY A 6 10.23 -10.25 -11.55
CA GLY A 6 9.61 -10.76 -10.31
C GLY A 6 8.12 -11.07 -10.51
N ASN A 7 7.62 -12.04 -9.75
CA ASN A 7 6.20 -12.35 -9.61
C ASN A 7 5.41 -11.05 -9.30
N PRO A 8 4.20 -10.84 -9.85
CA PRO A 8 3.35 -9.70 -9.48
C PRO A 8 3.23 -9.45 -7.96
N LEU A 9 3.27 -10.52 -7.14
CA LEU A 9 3.27 -10.44 -5.69
C LEU A 9 4.54 -9.75 -5.14
N GLU A 10 5.71 -10.20 -5.58
CA GLU A 10 7.02 -9.66 -5.17
C GLU A 10 7.12 -8.17 -5.52
N ARG A 11 6.66 -7.76 -6.70
CA ARG A 11 6.63 -6.32 -7.07
C ARG A 11 5.69 -5.51 -6.18
N ALA A 12 4.53 -6.07 -5.83
CA ALA A 12 3.59 -5.38 -4.94
C ALA A 12 4.21 -5.19 -3.55
N ILE A 13 4.95 -6.20 -3.08
CA ILE A 13 5.64 -6.24 -1.79
C ILE A 13 6.86 -5.32 -1.76
N ASP A 14 7.67 -5.26 -2.81
CA ASP A 14 8.79 -4.32 -2.91
C ASP A 14 8.30 -2.87 -2.82
N VAL A 15 7.23 -2.53 -3.55
CA VAL A 15 6.58 -1.21 -3.43
C VAL A 15 5.99 -1.02 -2.03
N PHE A 16 5.45 -2.10 -1.44
CA PHE A 16 4.86 -2.08 -0.09
C PHE A 16 5.87 -1.83 1.02
N THR A 17 7.04 -2.45 0.92
CA THR A 17 7.99 -2.58 2.01
C THR A 17 9.12 -1.59 1.84
N GLU A 18 9.68 -1.44 0.63
CA GLU A 18 10.82 -0.55 0.40
C GLU A 18 10.46 0.94 0.31
N GLU A 19 9.36 1.29 -0.37
CA GLU A 19 9.01 2.70 -0.55
C GLU A 19 8.30 3.31 0.66
N ILE A 20 7.51 2.50 1.35
CA ILE A 20 6.60 2.93 2.42
C ILE A 20 7.30 2.81 3.79
N ALA A 21 8.05 1.74 4.10
CA ALA A 21 8.64 1.58 5.44
C ALA A 21 9.91 2.43 5.68
N ARG A 22 10.62 2.83 4.61
CA ARG A 22 11.95 3.44 4.69
C ARG A 22 11.97 4.89 5.22
N TRP A 23 10.86 5.62 5.12
CA TRP A 23 10.78 7.03 5.52
C TRP A 23 9.97 7.20 6.81
N ARG A 24 10.56 6.79 7.95
CA ARG A 24 9.91 6.91 9.27
C ARG A 24 9.83 8.36 9.79
N VAL A 25 10.71 9.24 9.31
CA VAL A 25 10.80 10.64 9.74
C VAL A 25 9.81 11.51 8.97
N SER A 26 9.15 12.44 9.67
CA SER A 26 8.25 13.43 9.08
C SER A 26 9.02 14.39 8.16
N PRO A 27 8.67 14.49 6.86
CA PRO A 27 9.27 15.47 5.95
C PRO A 27 9.09 16.90 6.46
N TYR A 28 7.95 17.18 7.08
CA TYR A 28 7.62 18.51 7.60
C TYR A 28 8.55 18.88 8.76
N SER A 29 8.81 17.94 9.67
CA SER A 29 9.72 18.17 10.79
C SER A 29 11.16 18.35 10.31
N ALA A 30 11.59 17.57 9.31
CA ALA A 30 12.93 17.69 8.76
C ALA A 30 13.15 19.00 7.99
N LEU A 31 12.14 19.47 7.26
CA LEU A 31 12.19 20.78 6.60
C LEU A 31 12.21 21.91 7.62
N TYR A 32 11.41 21.83 8.69
CA TYR A 32 11.40 22.81 9.77
C TYR A 32 12.78 22.98 10.42
N HIS A 33 13.47 21.88 10.72
CA HIS A 33 14.81 21.94 11.33
C HIS A 33 15.94 22.28 10.33
N ASN A 34 15.75 22.01 9.04
CA ASN A 34 16.77 22.22 8.01
C ASN A 34 16.15 22.74 6.69
N PRO A 35 15.71 24.01 6.63
CA PRO A 35 14.92 24.52 5.51
C PRO A 35 15.67 24.54 4.17
N ASN A 36 17.00 24.67 4.20
CA ASN A 36 17.84 24.76 3.00
C ASN A 36 18.44 23.41 2.55
N LYS A 37 18.17 22.32 3.27
CA LYS A 37 18.81 21.01 3.01
C LYS A 37 18.22 20.27 1.81
N TYR A 38 16.97 20.55 1.47
CA TYR A 38 16.23 19.81 0.45
C TYR A 38 15.72 20.76 -0.63
N SER A 39 15.80 20.36 -1.90
CA SER A 39 15.10 21.10 -2.96
C SER A 39 13.58 20.93 -2.82
N VAL A 40 12.81 21.87 -3.38
CA VAL A 40 11.34 21.82 -3.39
C VAL A 40 10.83 20.49 -3.95
N VAL A 41 11.44 20.00 -5.04
CA VAL A 41 11.05 18.73 -5.68
C VAL A 41 11.38 17.53 -4.79
N GLN A 42 12.54 17.52 -4.13
CA GLN A 42 12.91 16.46 -3.19
C GLN A 42 11.94 16.41 -2.00
N PHE A 43 11.62 17.57 -1.42
CA PHE A 43 10.66 17.68 -0.33
C PHE A 43 9.27 17.20 -0.76
N ALA A 44 8.76 17.66 -1.90
CA ALA A 44 7.44 17.27 -2.40
C ALA A 44 7.31 15.75 -2.62
N ARG A 45 8.33 15.11 -3.23
CA ARG A 45 8.37 13.65 -3.41
C ARG A 45 8.37 12.90 -2.08
N TRP A 46 9.13 13.39 -1.10
CA TRP A 46 9.17 12.79 0.22
C TRP A 46 7.85 12.97 0.98
N ALA A 47 7.27 14.17 0.98
CA ALA A 47 5.97 14.47 1.56
C ALA A 47 4.86 13.58 0.99
N GLN A 48 4.82 13.40 -0.33
CA GLN A 48 3.87 12.50 -0.98
C GLN A 48 4.01 11.05 -0.50
N ARG A 49 5.24 10.51 -0.46
CA ARG A 49 5.50 9.15 0.04
C ARG A 49 5.10 8.98 1.50
N TYR A 50 5.41 9.98 2.33
CA TYR A 50 5.07 9.99 3.75
C TYR A 50 3.55 9.97 3.98
N GLN A 51 2.78 10.76 3.24
CA GLN A 51 1.32 10.78 3.35
C GLN A 51 0.70 9.46 2.88
N ASN A 52 1.18 8.89 1.76
CA ASN A 52 0.72 7.59 1.28
C ASN A 52 0.95 6.49 2.34
N LEU A 53 2.11 6.49 3.01
CA LEU A 53 2.40 5.59 4.12
C LEU A 53 1.39 5.75 5.27
N LYS A 54 1.04 6.99 5.63
CA LYS A 54 0.07 7.26 6.71
C LYS A 54 -1.31 6.75 6.37
N ILE A 55 -1.77 6.97 5.13
CA ILE A 55 -3.04 6.44 4.62
C ILE A 55 -3.04 4.92 4.73
N TYR A 56 -1.97 4.26 4.27
CA TYR A 56 -1.89 2.80 4.35
C TYR A 56 -1.93 2.27 5.80
N ARG A 57 -1.15 2.87 6.71
CA ARG A 57 -1.20 2.48 8.13
C ARG A 57 -2.58 2.69 8.73
N ALA A 58 -3.30 3.72 8.30
CA ALA A 58 -4.68 3.94 8.72
C ALA A 58 -5.60 2.84 8.20
N LEU A 59 -5.42 2.38 6.96
CA LEU A 59 -6.17 1.24 6.39
C LEU A 59 -5.93 -0.05 7.18
N LEU A 60 -4.68 -0.36 7.53
CA LEU A 60 -4.37 -1.53 8.36
C LEU A 60 -5.02 -1.44 9.74
N LYS A 61 -4.93 -0.28 10.42
CA LYS A 61 -5.59 -0.08 11.71
C LYS A 61 -7.11 -0.14 11.62
N ALA A 62 -7.69 0.35 10.52
CA ALA A 62 -9.12 0.27 10.28
C ALA A 62 -9.55 -1.19 10.05
N ALA A 63 -8.69 -2.03 9.47
CA ALA A 63 -8.95 -3.45 9.30
C ALA A 63 -9.10 -4.16 10.66
N ASP A 64 -8.23 -3.84 11.62
CA ASP A 64 -8.28 -4.41 12.98
C ASP A 64 -9.61 -4.12 13.70
N VAL A 65 -10.26 -2.99 13.38
CA VAL A 65 -11.51 -2.56 14.02
C VAL A 65 -12.74 -3.02 13.25
N THR A 66 -12.70 -2.94 11.92
CA THR A 66 -13.89 -3.16 11.06
C THR A 66 -14.00 -4.59 10.54
N GLY A 67 -12.93 -5.38 10.61
CA GLY A 67 -12.82 -6.69 9.99
C GLY A 67 -12.67 -6.68 8.46
N TYR A 68 -12.60 -5.49 7.84
CA TYR A 68 -12.34 -5.36 6.41
C TYR A 68 -10.85 -5.32 6.15
N GLU A 69 -10.37 -6.24 5.32
CA GLU A 69 -8.97 -6.29 4.95
C GLU A 69 -8.69 -5.42 3.71
N PRO A 70 -7.63 -4.60 3.70
CA PRO A 70 -7.21 -3.87 2.51
C PRO A 70 -6.48 -4.82 1.56
N VAL A 71 -7.20 -5.29 0.54
CA VAL A 71 -6.68 -6.20 -0.49
C VAL A 71 -6.14 -5.39 -1.67
N PRO A 72 -4.86 -5.52 -2.04
CA PRO A 72 -4.31 -4.84 -3.22
C PRO A 72 -5.07 -5.23 -4.50
N ALA A 73 -5.39 -4.25 -5.34
CA ALA A 73 -6.11 -4.43 -6.60
C ALA A 73 -5.37 -5.35 -7.57
N GLU A 74 -4.04 -5.43 -7.45
CA GLU A 74 -3.15 -6.32 -8.18
C GLU A 74 -3.47 -7.80 -7.92
N LEU A 75 -3.95 -8.15 -6.71
CA LEU A 75 -4.35 -9.51 -6.38
C LEU A 75 -5.69 -9.92 -7.02
N LEU A 76 -6.52 -8.93 -7.36
CA LEU A 76 -7.84 -9.11 -7.96
C LEU A 76 -7.80 -9.20 -9.50
N CYS A 77 -6.61 -9.29 -10.11
CA CYS A 77 -6.42 -9.38 -11.56
C CYS A 77 -7.25 -8.35 -12.37
N ARG A 78 -7.45 -7.15 -11.82
CA ARG A 78 -8.22 -6.02 -12.39
C ARG A 78 -9.76 -6.17 -12.42
N ASN A 79 -10.35 -7.11 -11.70
CA ASN A 79 -11.80 -7.35 -11.73
C ASN A 79 -12.57 -7.00 -10.43
N GLY A 80 -11.98 -6.26 -9.49
CA GLY A 80 -12.66 -5.93 -8.23
C GLY A 80 -14.06 -5.29 -8.40
N ALA A 81 -14.29 -4.51 -9.46
CA ALA A 81 -15.62 -3.99 -9.79
C ALA A 81 -16.59 -5.07 -10.31
N ARG A 82 -16.10 -6.03 -11.09
CA ARG A 82 -16.88 -7.18 -11.58
C ARG A 82 -17.20 -8.17 -10.46
N ASP A 83 -16.32 -8.25 -9.47
CA ASP A 83 -16.46 -9.11 -8.29
C ASP A 83 -17.38 -8.50 -7.22
N GLY A 84 -18.04 -7.36 -7.52
CA GLY A 84 -19.03 -6.74 -6.64
C GLY A 84 -18.44 -5.80 -5.57
N TYR A 85 -17.15 -5.50 -5.63
CA TYR A 85 -16.48 -4.57 -4.70
C TYR A 85 -16.46 -3.12 -5.22
N SER A 86 -17.33 -2.79 -6.18
CA SER A 86 -17.52 -1.42 -6.67
C SER A 86 -17.94 -0.51 -5.51
N GLY A 87 -17.26 0.63 -5.34
CA GLY A 87 -17.46 1.54 -4.21
C GLY A 87 -16.64 1.21 -2.95
N ARG A 88 -15.95 0.07 -2.89
CA ARG A 88 -15.07 -0.30 -1.76
C ARG A 88 -13.59 -0.05 -2.04
N SER A 89 -13.29 0.69 -3.11
CA SER A 89 -11.92 0.97 -3.51
C SER A 89 -11.37 2.20 -2.82
N ILE A 90 -10.13 2.10 -2.34
CA ILE A 90 -9.38 3.20 -1.74
C ILE A 90 -8.04 3.29 -2.44
N LYS A 91 -7.60 4.51 -2.75
CA LYS A 91 -6.29 4.78 -3.34
C LYS A 91 -5.33 5.35 -2.30
N ALA A 92 -4.11 4.81 -2.28
CA ALA A 92 -2.99 5.43 -1.57
C ALA A 92 -1.84 5.61 -2.57
N GLY A 93 -1.69 6.83 -3.09
CA GLY A 93 -0.76 7.12 -4.16
C GLY A 93 -1.11 6.37 -5.45
N ARG A 94 -0.18 5.53 -5.93
CA ARG A 94 -0.37 4.70 -7.14
C ARG A 94 -1.04 3.36 -6.85
N LEU A 95 -1.10 2.95 -5.59
CA LEU A 95 -1.71 1.69 -5.18
C LEU A 95 -3.21 1.86 -4.99
N SER A 96 -3.96 0.87 -5.43
CA SER A 96 -5.41 0.77 -5.19
C SER A 96 -5.68 -0.46 -4.34
N PHE A 97 -6.52 -0.30 -3.33
CA PHE A 97 -6.96 -1.36 -2.44
C PHE A 97 -8.47 -1.49 -2.54
N TYR A 98 -8.97 -2.69 -2.32
CA TYR A 98 -10.38 -2.95 -2.07
C TYR A 98 -10.54 -3.41 -0.63
N LEU A 99 -11.50 -2.82 0.07
CA LEU A 99 -11.89 -3.28 1.39
C LEU A 99 -12.79 -4.50 1.24
N ILE A 100 -12.29 -5.67 1.64
CA ILE A 100 -12.96 -6.96 1.47
C ILE A 100 -12.89 -7.71 2.81
N LYS A 101 -14.01 -8.25 3.28
CA LYS A 101 -13.97 -9.11 4.47
C LYS A 101 -13.37 -10.48 4.13
N PRO A 102 -12.64 -11.14 5.05
CA PRO A 102 -12.07 -12.47 4.81
C PRO A 102 -13.08 -13.50 4.27
N GLU A 103 -14.32 -13.47 4.76
CA GLU A 103 -15.42 -14.34 4.33
C GLU A 103 -15.95 -14.05 2.91
N GLU A 104 -15.73 -12.84 2.39
CA GLU A 104 -16.08 -12.47 1.02
C GLU A 104 -15.01 -12.93 0.01
N MET A 105 -13.81 -13.26 0.49
CA MET A 105 -12.70 -13.69 -0.38
C MET A 105 -12.91 -15.11 -0.89
N THR A 106 -12.81 -15.29 -2.21
CA THR A 106 -12.72 -16.64 -2.79
C THR A 106 -11.50 -17.38 -2.26
N GLY A 107 -11.54 -18.72 -2.20
CA GLY A 107 -10.42 -19.51 -1.66
C GLY A 107 -9.07 -19.22 -2.34
N GLY A 108 -9.08 -18.94 -3.64
CA GLY A 108 -7.90 -18.53 -4.39
C GLY A 108 -7.39 -17.14 -4.01
N LEU A 109 -8.29 -16.16 -3.83
CA LEU A 109 -7.93 -14.82 -3.37
C LEU A 109 -7.40 -14.84 -1.94
N LEU A 110 -8.08 -15.56 -1.04
CA LEU A 110 -7.69 -15.69 0.36
C LEU A 110 -6.28 -16.29 0.50
N LYS A 111 -5.95 -17.31 -0.32
CA LYS A 111 -4.61 -17.89 -0.35
C LYS A 111 -3.55 -16.85 -0.75
N LYS A 112 -3.74 -16.18 -1.89
CA LYS A 112 -2.83 -15.12 -2.38
C LYS A 112 -2.67 -13.99 -1.37
N TYR A 113 -3.77 -13.60 -0.73
CA TYR A 113 -3.78 -12.55 0.28
C TYR A 113 -2.99 -12.95 1.54
N LYS A 114 -3.12 -14.19 2.00
CA LYS A 114 -2.33 -14.71 3.12
C LYS A 114 -0.83 -14.82 2.80
N GLU A 115 -0.48 -15.22 1.57
CA GLU A 115 0.90 -15.22 1.09
C GLU A 115 1.48 -13.80 1.09
N PHE A 116 0.74 -12.84 0.51
CA PHE A 116 1.08 -11.42 0.55
C PHE A 116 1.31 -10.91 1.98
N LYS A 117 0.39 -11.17 2.92
CA LYS A 117 0.53 -10.76 4.32
C LYS A 117 1.80 -11.32 4.98
N LYS A 118 2.13 -12.58 4.72
CA LYS A 118 3.33 -13.22 5.28
C LYS A 118 4.61 -12.56 4.80
N GLU A 119 4.68 -12.19 3.52
CA GLU A 119 5.86 -11.56 2.94
C GLU A 119 6.02 -10.09 3.37
N VAL A 120 4.91 -9.35 3.56
CA VAL A 120 4.96 -7.96 4.07
C VAL A 120 5.25 -7.86 5.56
N THR A 121 4.88 -8.87 6.35
CA THR A 121 5.10 -8.88 7.81
C THR A 121 6.46 -9.46 8.20
N ARG A 122 7.24 -9.94 7.22
CA ARG A 122 8.59 -10.50 7.42
C ARG A 122 9.63 -9.39 7.52
#